data_AF-A0A146KCF2-F1
#
_entry.id   AF-A0A146KCF2-F1
#
_cell.length_a   1.000
_cell.length_b   1.000
_cell.length_c   1.000
_cell.angle_alpha   90.00
_cell.angle_beta   90.00
_cell.angle_gamma   90.00
#
_symmetry.space_group_name_H-M   'P 1'
#
loop_
_entity.id
_entity.type
_entity.pdbx_description
1 polymer ?
#
loop_
_entity_poly.entity_id
_entity_poly.type
_entity_poly.pdbx_seq_one_letter_code
_entity_poly.pdbx_strand_id
1 'polypeptide(L)'
;IKNTLFIYQQNIFKNQLENINKNKVFNIVAPFLVEIGAATFNKFYNLSFVYAPLLKTVSNFAFMDCHVLRRVDAQPVLIGEKAFSQCNNLTFIDFSQIESFGKNCFNWCNSVVEIYNINATQSNNSFRSMQNLRLVSFEKLQNEQSDFYDCKSIKYVNLPMLKLRLRDNCYVTEW
;
A
#
# COMPACT_ATOMS: atom_id res chain seq x y z
N ILE A 1 25.21 -2.74 -15.06
CA ILE A 1 23.83 -2.41 -15.50
C ILE A 1 23.29 -1.38 -14.51
N LYS A 2 22.89 -0.17 -14.95
CA LYS A 2 22.23 0.81 -14.08
C LYS A 2 20.75 0.40 -13.92
N ASN A 3 20.41 -0.29 -12.84
CA ASN A 3 19.06 -0.77 -12.54
C ASN A 3 18.33 0.07 -11.47
N THR A 4 18.96 1.16 -11.02
CA THR A 4 18.41 2.07 -10.02
C THR A 4 18.03 3.39 -10.68
N LEU A 5 16.79 3.81 -10.47
CA LEU A 5 16.29 5.13 -10.83
C LEU A 5 16.47 6.07 -9.64
N PHE A 6 17.30 7.10 -9.82
CA PHE A 6 17.49 8.15 -8.82
C PHE A 6 16.54 9.32 -9.12
N ILE A 7 15.82 9.80 -8.11
CA ILE A 7 14.88 10.92 -8.21
C ILE A 7 15.24 11.93 -7.13
N TYR A 8 15.57 13.16 -7.53
CA TYR A 8 15.96 14.23 -6.60
C TYR A 8 14.90 15.31 -6.46
N GLN A 9 13.84 15.24 -7.27
CA GLN A 9 12.69 16.13 -7.19
C GLN A 9 11.78 15.73 -6.03
N GLN A 10 11.03 16.70 -5.51
CA GLN A 10 10.00 16.45 -4.50
C GLN A 10 8.75 15.79 -5.09
N ASN A 11 8.51 15.94 -6.39
CA ASN A 11 7.34 15.38 -7.06
C ASN A 11 7.77 14.66 -8.34
N ILE A 12 7.15 13.53 -8.64
CA ILE A 12 7.36 12.78 -9.89
C ILE A 12 6.03 12.36 -10.50
N PHE A 13 5.88 12.61 -11.79
CA PHE A 13 4.69 12.34 -12.58
C PHE A 13 5.02 11.46 -13.80
N LYS A 14 4.02 10.75 -14.31
CA LYS A 14 4.17 9.78 -15.41
C LYS A 14 4.87 10.33 -16.65
N ASN A 15 4.58 11.56 -17.06
CA ASN A 15 5.19 12.21 -18.24
C ASN A 15 6.70 12.39 -18.11
N GLN A 16 7.23 12.50 -16.89
CA GLN A 16 8.66 12.61 -16.64
C GLN A 16 9.42 11.29 -16.81
N LEU A 17 8.71 10.17 -17.00
CA LEU A 17 9.27 8.82 -17.15
C LEU A 17 9.11 8.25 -18.57
N GLU A 18 8.70 9.04 -19.56
CA GLU A 18 8.44 8.57 -20.93
C GLU A 18 9.64 7.88 -21.59
N ASN A 19 10.85 8.36 -21.31
CA ASN A 19 12.10 7.81 -21.85
C ASN A 19 12.72 6.70 -20.99
N ILE A 20 12.07 6.33 -19.88
CA ILE A 20 12.58 5.32 -18.96
C ILE A 20 12.07 3.94 -19.39
N ASN A 21 13.01 3.03 -19.67
CA ASN A 21 12.67 1.62 -19.86
C ASN A 21 12.34 0.97 -18.52
N LYS A 22 11.04 0.87 -18.21
CA LYS A 22 10.48 0.30 -16.97
C LYS A 22 11.02 -1.10 -16.65
N ASN A 23 11.31 -1.92 -17.65
CA ASN A 23 11.83 -3.29 -17.47
C ASN A 23 13.27 -3.32 -16.96
N LYS A 24 13.99 -2.19 -16.97
CA LYS A 24 15.35 -2.08 -16.42
C LYS A 24 15.39 -1.47 -15.02
N VAL A 25 14.26 -0.97 -14.50
CA VAL A 25 14.21 -0.32 -13.18
C VAL A 25 13.85 -1.34 -12.11
N PHE A 26 14.81 -1.65 -11.26
CA PHE A 26 14.68 -2.63 -10.17
C PHE A 26 14.56 -1.92 -8.82
N ASN A 27 15.13 -0.73 -8.71
CA ASN A 27 15.16 0.07 -7.49
C ASN A 27 14.83 1.52 -7.79
N ILE A 28 14.14 2.18 -6.87
CA ILE A 28 13.98 3.64 -6.85
C ILE A 28 14.64 4.17 -5.58
N VAL A 29 15.50 5.18 -5.74
CA VAL A 29 16.11 5.91 -4.63
C VAL A 29 15.74 7.38 -4.78
N ALA A 30 14.90 7.85 -3.86
CA ALA A 30 14.25 9.14 -3.96
C ALA A 30 14.21 9.87 -2.60
N PRO A 31 15.38 10.33 -2.09
CA PRO A 31 15.52 10.81 -0.72
C PRO A 31 14.68 12.05 -0.39
N PHE A 32 14.32 12.85 -1.39
CA PHE A 32 13.57 14.10 -1.22
C PHE A 32 12.13 14.02 -1.75
N LEU A 33 11.71 12.85 -2.24
CA LEU A 33 10.41 12.68 -2.88
C LEU A 33 9.30 12.75 -1.85
N VAL A 34 8.32 13.62 -2.09
CA VAL A 34 7.15 13.90 -1.26
C VAL A 34 5.87 13.40 -1.92
N GLU A 35 5.76 13.51 -3.25
CA GLU A 35 4.56 13.12 -4.00
C GLU A 35 4.89 12.26 -5.23
N ILE A 36 4.11 11.20 -5.41
CA ILE A 36 4.06 10.41 -6.64
C ILE A 36 2.71 10.64 -7.31
N GLY A 37 2.75 11.11 -8.55
CA GLY A 37 1.58 11.35 -9.39
C GLY A 37 0.90 10.07 -9.87
N ALA A 38 -0.31 10.23 -10.43
CA ALA A 38 -1.13 9.10 -10.84
C ALA A 38 -0.44 8.22 -11.90
N ALA A 39 -0.51 6.90 -11.72
CA ALA A 39 0.03 5.88 -12.61
C ALA A 39 1.53 6.02 -12.97
N THR A 40 2.31 6.76 -12.16
CA THR A 40 3.71 7.10 -12.46
C THR A 40 4.59 5.86 -12.61
N PHE A 41 4.52 4.93 -11.66
CA PHE A 41 5.25 3.66 -11.66
C PHE A 41 4.35 2.46 -12.00
N ASN A 42 3.20 2.68 -12.64
CA ASN A 42 2.29 1.60 -13.02
C ASN A 42 2.99 0.62 -13.98
N LYS A 43 2.85 -0.68 -13.69
CA LYS A 43 3.43 -1.82 -14.42
C LYS A 43 4.96 -1.81 -14.48
N PHE A 44 5.62 -1.32 -13.44
CA PHE A 44 7.06 -1.54 -13.29
C PHE A 44 7.30 -2.97 -12.79
N TYR A 45 7.14 -3.94 -13.67
CA TYR A 45 7.12 -5.37 -13.34
C TYR A 45 8.40 -5.91 -12.70
N ASN A 46 9.53 -5.21 -12.84
CA ASN A 46 10.81 -5.57 -12.25
C ASN A 46 11.19 -4.72 -11.02
N LEU A 47 10.38 -3.72 -10.66
CA LEU A 47 10.63 -2.87 -9.50
C LEU A 47 10.46 -3.68 -8.22
N SER A 48 11.54 -3.80 -7.46
CA SER A 48 11.61 -4.62 -6.25
C SER A 48 11.70 -3.79 -4.97
N PHE A 49 12.25 -2.58 -5.04
CA PHE A 49 12.55 -1.74 -3.89
C PHE A 49 12.33 -0.26 -4.17
N VAL A 50 11.72 0.45 -3.22
CA VAL A 50 11.58 1.91 -3.22
C VAL A 50 12.09 2.47 -1.90
N TYR A 51 13.04 3.40 -1.96
CA TYR A 51 13.47 4.22 -0.83
C TYR A 51 13.00 5.66 -1.05
N ALA A 52 12.05 6.12 -0.25
CA ALA A 52 11.47 7.45 -0.32
C ALA A 52 11.00 7.92 1.08
N PRO A 53 11.93 8.24 2.00
CA PRO A 53 11.63 8.46 3.41
C PRO A 53 10.72 9.67 3.67
N LEU A 54 10.71 10.66 2.77
CA LEU A 54 9.87 11.86 2.89
C LEU A 54 8.53 11.75 2.14
N LEU A 55 8.23 10.60 1.53
CA LEU A 55 7.04 10.41 0.71
C LEU A 55 5.78 10.49 1.56
N LYS A 56 4.89 11.41 1.20
CA LYS A 56 3.60 11.66 1.88
C LYS A 56 2.41 11.25 1.05
N THR A 57 2.47 11.42 -0.27
CA THR A 57 1.33 11.19 -1.16
C THR A 57 1.68 10.21 -2.26
N VAL A 58 0.90 9.13 -2.36
CA VAL A 58 0.97 8.16 -3.45
C VAL A 58 -0.36 8.18 -4.20
N SER A 59 -0.38 8.79 -5.37
CA SER A 59 -1.62 9.00 -6.14
C SER A 59 -2.19 7.70 -6.73
N ASN A 60 -3.38 7.81 -7.33
CA ASN A 60 -4.11 6.69 -7.93
C ASN A 60 -3.22 5.88 -8.90
N PHE A 61 -3.28 4.56 -8.79
CA PHE A 61 -2.58 3.60 -9.65
C PHE A 61 -1.04 3.73 -9.66
N ALA A 62 -0.44 4.50 -8.75
CA ALA A 62 0.98 4.87 -8.82
C ALA A 62 1.93 3.68 -8.97
N PHE A 63 1.70 2.58 -8.24
CA PHE A 63 2.47 1.34 -8.27
C PHE A 63 1.60 0.13 -8.66
N MET A 64 0.46 0.33 -9.32
CA MET A 64 -0.40 -0.77 -9.75
C MET A 64 0.41 -1.78 -10.60
N ASP A 65 0.16 -3.07 -10.39
CA ASP A 65 0.81 -4.18 -11.09
C ASP A 65 2.35 -4.24 -10.94
N CYS A 66 2.92 -3.64 -9.89
CA CYS A 66 4.33 -3.86 -9.52
C CYS A 66 4.49 -5.21 -8.80
N HIS A 67 4.25 -6.31 -9.51
CA HIS A 67 4.09 -7.65 -8.91
C HIS A 67 5.28 -8.12 -8.06
N VAL A 68 6.50 -7.67 -8.39
CA VAL A 68 7.72 -8.05 -7.66
C VAL A 68 8.16 -7.05 -6.61
N LEU A 69 7.43 -5.94 -6.41
CA LEU A 69 7.75 -4.94 -5.41
C LEU A 69 7.67 -5.57 -4.02
N ARG A 70 8.80 -5.62 -3.31
CA ARG A 70 8.90 -6.26 -1.99
C ARG A 70 8.83 -5.29 -0.84
N ARG A 71 9.41 -4.10 -1.01
CA ARG A 71 9.64 -3.17 0.08
C ARG A 71 9.54 -1.72 -0.39
N VAL A 72 8.77 -0.94 0.35
CA VAL A 72 8.64 0.50 0.21
C VAL A 72 9.03 1.14 1.54
N ASP A 73 10.24 1.70 1.57
CA ASP A 73 10.74 2.47 2.72
C ASP A 73 10.24 3.91 2.62
N ALA A 74 8.99 4.09 3.08
CA ALA A 74 8.27 5.35 3.14
C ALA A 74 7.22 5.31 4.27
N GLN A 75 6.80 6.50 4.71
CA GLN A 75 5.69 6.68 5.65
C GLN A 75 4.62 7.58 5.03
N PRO A 76 3.92 7.09 3.99
CA PRO A 76 2.90 7.88 3.30
C PRO A 76 1.71 8.14 4.22
N VAL A 77 1.07 9.28 4.00
CA VAL A 77 -0.14 9.72 4.71
C VAL A 77 -1.38 9.48 3.85
N LEU A 78 -1.24 9.68 2.53
CA LEU A 78 -2.33 9.58 1.57
C LEU A 78 -2.03 8.54 0.49
N ILE A 79 -2.88 7.51 0.39
CA ILE A 79 -2.79 6.47 -0.62
C ILE A 79 -4.01 6.57 -1.55
N GLY A 80 -3.78 6.71 -2.85
CA GLY A 80 -4.82 6.82 -3.88
C GLY A 80 -5.48 5.49 -4.24
N GLU A 81 -6.53 5.56 -5.06
CA GLU A 81 -7.22 4.38 -5.61
C GLU A 81 -6.22 3.43 -6.28
N LYS A 82 -6.27 2.14 -5.91
CA LYS A 82 -5.44 1.07 -6.49
C LYS A 82 -3.94 1.37 -6.52
N ALA A 83 -3.45 2.27 -5.68
CA ALA A 83 -2.06 2.73 -5.69
C ALA A 83 -1.04 1.60 -5.63
N PHE A 84 -1.29 0.56 -4.82
CA PHE A 84 -0.47 -0.65 -4.70
C PHE A 84 -1.23 -1.93 -5.11
N SER A 85 -2.32 -1.80 -5.86
CA SER A 85 -3.10 -2.97 -6.29
C SER A 85 -2.22 -3.94 -7.07
N GLN A 86 -2.32 -5.24 -6.76
CA GLN A 86 -1.50 -6.31 -7.35
C GLN A 86 0.02 -6.17 -7.13
N CYS A 87 0.45 -5.51 -6.05
CA CYS A 87 1.82 -5.65 -5.54
C CYS A 87 1.94 -6.95 -4.73
N ASN A 88 1.77 -8.11 -5.39
CA ASN A 88 1.60 -9.41 -4.74
C ASN A 88 2.75 -9.80 -3.80
N ASN A 89 3.98 -9.35 -4.11
CA ASN A 89 5.18 -9.62 -3.32
C ASN A 89 5.50 -8.56 -2.27
N LEU A 90 4.64 -7.55 -2.06
CA LEU A 90 4.89 -6.49 -1.09
C LEU A 90 4.87 -7.08 0.32
N THR A 91 6.04 -7.12 0.95
CA THR A 91 6.25 -7.61 2.32
C THR A 91 6.31 -6.48 3.34
N PHE A 92 6.70 -5.28 2.91
CA PHE A 92 6.88 -4.15 3.83
C PHE A 92 6.49 -2.81 3.20
N ILE A 93 5.61 -2.11 3.92
CA ILE A 93 5.33 -0.68 3.85
C ILE A 93 4.85 -0.26 5.25
N ASP A 94 5.21 0.93 5.70
CA ASP A 94 4.74 1.43 6.99
C ASP A 94 3.30 1.95 6.86
N PHE A 95 2.36 1.25 7.49
CA PHE A 95 0.94 1.63 7.51
C PHE A 95 0.59 2.64 8.61
N SER A 96 1.49 2.88 9.58
CA SER A 96 1.15 3.57 10.84
C SER A 96 0.64 5.00 10.63
N GLN A 97 1.24 5.71 9.68
CA GLN A 97 0.95 7.12 9.40
C GLN A 97 -0.14 7.35 8.36
N ILE A 98 -0.68 6.30 7.73
CA ILE A 98 -1.68 6.46 6.68
C ILE A 98 -2.99 6.96 7.30
N GLU A 99 -3.47 8.11 6.83
CA GLU A 99 -4.74 8.71 7.25
C GLU A 99 -5.86 8.38 6.25
N SER A 100 -5.52 8.26 4.97
CA SER A 100 -6.49 8.06 3.89
C SER A 100 -6.11 6.88 3.00
N PHE A 101 -7.01 5.90 2.94
CA PHE A 101 -6.92 4.75 2.06
C PHE A 101 -7.89 4.91 0.88
N GLY A 102 -7.34 5.04 -0.32
CA GLY A 102 -8.10 5.02 -1.56
C GLY A 102 -8.73 3.65 -1.81
N LYS A 103 -9.75 3.64 -2.67
CA LYS A 103 -10.48 2.42 -3.02
C LYS A 103 -9.52 1.34 -3.56
N ASN A 104 -9.61 0.11 -3.06
CA ASN A 104 -8.76 -1.02 -3.51
C ASN A 104 -7.23 -0.77 -3.46
N CYS A 105 -6.74 0.15 -2.63
CA CYS A 105 -5.35 0.61 -2.70
C CYS A 105 -4.30 -0.48 -2.44
N PHE A 106 -4.59 -1.50 -1.62
CA PHE A 106 -3.72 -2.65 -1.35
C PHE A 106 -4.36 -4.00 -1.72
N ASN A 107 -5.35 -4.00 -2.63
CA ASN A 107 -6.00 -5.22 -3.09
C ASN A 107 -4.97 -6.17 -3.72
N TRP A 108 -5.01 -7.46 -3.38
CA TRP A 108 -4.06 -8.50 -3.82
C TRP A 108 -2.60 -8.32 -3.38
N CYS A 109 -2.33 -7.50 -2.34
CA CYS A 109 -1.01 -7.45 -1.70
C CYS A 109 -0.78 -8.69 -0.82
N ASN A 110 -0.66 -9.85 -1.46
CA ASN A 110 -0.71 -11.16 -0.81
C ASN A 110 0.42 -11.43 0.18
N SER A 111 1.54 -10.71 0.12
CA SER A 111 2.72 -10.96 0.97
C SER A 111 2.76 -10.10 2.24
N VAL A 112 1.85 -9.15 2.40
CA VAL A 112 1.73 -8.38 3.65
C VAL A 112 1.12 -9.28 4.72
N VAL A 113 1.80 -9.39 5.86
CA VAL A 113 1.39 -10.29 6.96
C VAL A 113 0.67 -9.53 8.07
N GLU A 114 1.03 -8.28 8.31
CA GLU A 114 0.52 -7.49 9.45
C GLU A 114 0.23 -6.06 9.02
N ILE A 115 -0.86 -5.52 9.53
CA ILE A 115 -1.23 -4.10 9.37
C ILE A 115 -1.45 -3.52 10.76
N TYR A 116 -0.73 -2.43 11.05
CA TYR A 116 -0.95 -1.57 12.21
C TYR A 116 -1.17 -0.15 11.73
N ASN A 117 -2.28 0.47 12.13
CA ASN A 117 -2.62 1.83 11.78
C ASN A 117 -3.29 2.55 12.95
N ILE A 118 -2.88 3.78 13.22
CA ILE A 118 -3.34 4.56 14.39
C ILE A 118 -4.12 5.82 13.99
N ASN A 119 -4.32 6.05 12.70
CA ASN A 119 -4.76 7.34 12.16
C ASN A 119 -6.04 7.26 11.32
N ALA A 120 -6.17 6.25 10.46
CA ALA A 120 -7.29 6.16 9.53
C ALA A 120 -8.61 5.89 10.24
N THR A 121 -9.62 6.69 9.90
CA THR A 121 -10.99 6.57 10.43
C THR A 121 -11.91 5.79 9.49
N GLN A 122 -11.52 5.65 8.23
CA GLN A 122 -12.27 4.95 7.20
C GLN A 122 -11.36 4.26 6.17
N SER A 123 -11.85 3.17 5.60
CA SER A 123 -11.23 2.49 4.46
C SER A 123 -12.27 1.83 3.55
N ASN A 124 -11.89 1.55 2.30
CA ASN A 124 -12.82 1.12 1.27
C ASN A 124 -12.22 0.08 0.32
N ASN A 125 -12.60 -1.19 0.52
CA ASN A 125 -12.09 -2.34 -0.21
C ASN A 125 -10.55 -2.40 -0.28
N SER A 126 -9.87 -1.75 0.64
CA SER A 126 -8.44 -1.43 0.60
C SER A 126 -7.58 -2.68 0.77
N PHE A 127 -8.03 -3.66 1.53
CA PHE A 127 -7.25 -4.84 1.94
C PHE A 127 -7.78 -6.17 1.38
N ARG A 128 -8.50 -6.13 0.26
CA ARG A 128 -9.18 -7.31 -0.31
C ARG A 128 -8.20 -8.38 -0.80
N SER A 129 -8.64 -9.63 -0.68
CA SER A 129 -7.94 -10.83 -1.16
C SER A 129 -6.48 -10.94 -0.69
N MET A 130 -6.11 -10.34 0.44
CA MET A 130 -4.76 -10.43 1.01
C MET A 130 -4.53 -11.79 1.69
N GLN A 131 -3.99 -12.74 0.94
CA GLN A 131 -3.97 -14.16 1.35
C GLN A 131 -3.05 -14.50 2.52
N ASN A 132 -2.03 -13.70 2.86
CA ASN A 132 -1.16 -13.94 4.03
C ASN A 132 -1.38 -12.96 5.19
N LEU A 133 -2.37 -12.07 5.08
CA LEU A 133 -2.69 -11.12 6.14
C LEU A 133 -3.17 -11.88 7.38
N ARG A 134 -2.39 -11.82 8.46
CA ARG A 134 -2.58 -12.58 9.70
C ARG A 134 -3.05 -11.69 10.85
N LEU A 135 -2.58 -10.45 10.90
CA LEU A 135 -2.92 -9.50 11.96
C LEU A 135 -3.36 -8.17 11.36
N VAL A 136 -4.49 -7.66 11.87
CA VAL A 136 -5.01 -6.34 11.55
C VAL A 136 -5.28 -5.57 12.84
N SER A 137 -4.68 -4.40 12.99
CA SER A 137 -4.93 -3.49 14.10
C SER A 137 -5.15 -2.07 13.58
N PHE A 138 -6.34 -1.52 13.80
CA PHE A 138 -6.64 -0.11 13.56
C PHE A 138 -7.22 0.54 14.81
N GLU A 139 -6.53 1.53 15.37
CA GLU A 139 -7.02 2.19 16.59
C GLU A 139 -8.25 3.07 16.34
N LYS A 140 -8.32 3.71 15.17
CA LYS A 140 -9.33 4.75 14.88
C LYS A 140 -10.35 4.37 13.82
N LEU A 141 -10.29 3.17 13.25
CA LEU A 141 -11.15 2.79 12.13
C LEU A 141 -12.61 2.65 12.58
N GLN A 142 -13.47 3.51 12.05
CA GLN A 142 -14.90 3.57 12.39
C GLN A 142 -15.79 2.95 11.31
N ASN A 143 -15.35 3.00 10.05
CA ASN A 143 -16.10 2.50 8.90
C ASN A 143 -15.18 1.77 7.93
N GLU A 144 -15.58 0.57 7.53
CA GLU A 144 -14.91 -0.22 6.51
C GLU A 144 -15.94 -0.62 5.43
N GLN A 145 -15.51 -0.72 4.17
CA GLN A 145 -16.35 -1.24 3.08
C GLN A 145 -15.73 -2.49 2.47
N SER A 146 -16.04 -3.66 3.04
CA SER A 146 -15.56 -4.97 2.60
C SER A 146 -14.05 -5.07 2.47
N ASP A 147 -13.30 -4.44 3.38
CA ASP A 147 -11.85 -4.37 3.34
C ASP A 147 -11.21 -5.74 3.42
N PHE A 148 -11.75 -6.64 4.24
CA PHE A 148 -11.16 -7.96 4.49
C PHE A 148 -11.85 -9.08 3.68
N TYR A 149 -12.56 -8.74 2.61
CA TYR A 149 -13.18 -9.74 1.74
C TYR A 149 -12.11 -10.69 1.16
N ASP A 150 -12.38 -12.00 1.23
CA ASP A 150 -11.50 -13.07 0.73
C ASP A 150 -10.09 -13.09 1.37
N CYS A 151 -9.95 -12.55 2.60
CA CYS A 151 -8.75 -12.66 3.42
C CYS A 151 -8.82 -13.90 4.31
N LYS A 152 -8.22 -15.01 3.85
CA LYS A 152 -8.42 -16.34 4.48
C LYS A 152 -7.47 -16.63 5.66
N SER A 153 -6.45 -15.80 5.88
CA SER A 153 -5.38 -16.07 6.85
C SER A 153 -5.44 -15.22 8.11
N ILE A 154 -6.45 -14.35 8.25
CA ILE A 154 -6.57 -13.44 9.39
C ILE A 154 -6.78 -14.27 10.66
N LYS A 155 -5.92 -14.05 11.67
CA LYS A 155 -5.98 -14.70 12.98
C LYS A 155 -6.23 -13.73 14.11
N TYR A 156 -5.77 -12.49 13.98
CA TYR A 156 -5.85 -11.46 15.02
C TYR A 156 -6.42 -10.17 14.44
N VAL A 157 -7.46 -9.64 15.08
CA VAL A 157 -8.13 -8.41 14.67
C VAL A 157 -8.36 -7.53 15.90
N ASN A 158 -7.86 -6.29 15.84
CA ASN A 158 -8.07 -5.25 16.84
C ASN A 158 -8.66 -4.00 16.17
N LEU A 159 -9.97 -3.81 16.29
CA LEU A 159 -10.73 -2.74 15.64
C LEU A 159 -11.70 -2.08 16.64
N PRO A 160 -11.20 -1.45 17.73
CA PRO A 160 -12.00 -1.02 18.87
C PRO A 160 -13.06 0.04 18.55
N MET A 161 -12.90 0.78 17.44
CA MET A 161 -13.84 1.83 17.02
C MET A 161 -14.84 1.39 15.93
N LEU A 162 -14.73 0.17 15.41
CA LEU A 162 -15.57 -0.30 14.30
C LEU A 162 -16.94 -0.75 14.82
N LYS A 163 -18.01 -0.04 14.45
CA LYS A 163 -19.37 -0.25 14.98
C LYS A 163 -20.09 -1.49 14.41
N LEU A 164 -19.50 -2.20 13.44
CA LEU A 164 -20.14 -3.31 12.71
C LEU A 164 -19.48 -4.65 13.03
N ARG A 165 -20.31 -5.64 13.42
CA ARG A 165 -19.90 -7.05 13.55
C ARG A 165 -19.40 -7.55 12.19
N LEU A 166 -18.13 -7.97 12.13
CA LEU A 166 -17.58 -8.67 10.98
C LEU A 166 -18.47 -9.89 10.67
N ARG A 167 -18.92 -10.02 9.41
CA ARG A 167 -19.62 -11.24 8.96
C ARG A 167 -18.62 -12.37 8.78
N ASP A 168 -19.03 -13.55 9.24
CA ASP A 168 -18.51 -14.89 8.94
C ASP A 168 -16.98 -15.00 8.77
N ASN A 169 -16.31 -15.44 9.85
CA ASN A 169 -14.92 -15.92 9.97
C ASN A 169 -13.85 -14.97 10.55
N CYS A 170 -14.19 -13.87 11.21
CA CYS A 170 -13.22 -13.08 11.97
C CYS A 170 -13.67 -12.88 13.42
N TYR A 171 -12.91 -13.44 14.36
CA TYR A 171 -13.13 -13.24 15.80
C TYR A 171 -12.62 -11.85 16.18
N VAL A 172 -13.52 -10.97 16.61
CA VAL A 172 -13.14 -9.74 17.32
C VAL A 172 -12.93 -10.13 18.78
N THR A 173 -11.69 -10.09 19.27
CA THR A 173 -11.44 -10.20 20.72
C THR A 173 -11.52 -8.79 21.30
N GLU A 174 -12.58 -8.53 22.06
CA GLU A 174 -12.59 -7.44 23.05
C GLU A 174 -11.68 -7.87 24.21
N TRP A 175 -10.75 -7.01 24.63
CA TRP A 175 -10.02 -7.14 25.90
C TRP A 175 -10.56 -6.11 26.87
#